data_AF-A0A432TWL1-F1
#
_entry.id   AF-A0A432TWL1-F1
#
_cell.length_a   1.000
_cell.length_b   1.000
_cell.length_c   1.000
_cell.angle_alpha   90.00
_cell.angle_beta   90.00
_cell.angle_gamma   90.00
#
_symmetry.space_group_name_H-M   'P 1'
#
loop_
_entity.id
_entity.type
_entity.pdbx_description
1 polymer ?
#
loop_
_entity_poly.entity_id
_entity_poly.type
_entity_poly.pdbx_seq_one_letter_code
_entity_poly.pdbx_strand_id
1 'polypeptide(L)'
;MLIIYYVALVIGITALFARVDRSLPLFVIVFSVATLYLIIGLELSQIIIWIVGSILLLINLILFVPFFRLLLIKPIVSNFVNTAKLSISDTEKVAMECGDTHWEKQLFTNQLYWNELLSVETKPLSAIEQDFINKKV
;
A
#
# COMPACT_ATOMS: atom_id res chain seq x y z
N MET A 1 36.86 -11.51 10.39
CA MET A 1 36.64 -11.90 8.98
C MET A 1 35.18 -12.28 8.71
N LEU A 2 34.57 -13.20 9.46
CA LEU A 2 33.16 -13.59 9.30
C LEU A 2 32.15 -12.44 9.36
N ILE A 3 32.34 -11.48 10.28
CA ILE A 3 31.46 -10.31 10.43
C ILE A 3 31.47 -9.42 9.18
N ILE A 4 32.63 -9.28 8.52
CA ILE A 4 32.78 -8.45 7.32
C ILE A 4 32.03 -9.09 6.14
N TYR A 5 32.15 -10.40 5.97
CA TYR A 5 31.39 -11.15 4.96
C TYR A 5 29.89 -11.06 5.19
N TYR A 6 29.44 -11.13 6.45
CA TYR A 6 28.03 -10.99 6.79
C TYR A 6 27.50 -9.59 6.44
N VAL A 7 28.23 -8.53 6.79
CA VAL A 7 27.82 -7.16 6.46
C VAL A 7 27.73 -6.97 4.93
N ALA A 8 28.71 -7.47 4.18
CA ALA A 8 28.68 -7.45 2.72
C ALA A 8 27.49 -8.23 2.14
N LEU A 9 27.15 -9.38 2.73
CA LEU A 9 26.02 -10.22 2.35
C LEU A 9 24.68 -9.50 2.61
N VAL A 10 24.50 -8.88 3.78
CA VAL A 10 23.29 -8.09 4.11
C VAL A 10 23.13 -6.92 3.15
N ILE A 11 24.20 -6.19 2.86
CA ILE A 11 24.18 -5.08 1.91
C ILE A 11 23.84 -5.60 0.51
N GLY A 12 24.42 -6.72 0.09
CA GLY A 12 24.16 -7.36 -1.20
C GLY A 12 22.70 -7.81 -1.36
N ILE A 13 22.13 -8.49 -0.35
CA ILE A 13 20.71 -8.87 -0.34
C ILE A 13 19.83 -7.63 -0.40
N THR A 14 20.13 -6.61 0.40
CA THR A 14 19.34 -5.37 0.43
C THR A 14 19.37 -4.67 -0.92
N ALA A 15 20.53 -4.62 -1.59
CA ALA A 15 20.69 -4.03 -2.91
C ALA A 15 20.00 -4.85 -4.03
N LEU A 16 20.04 -6.18 -3.95
CA LEU A 16 19.32 -7.06 -4.88
C LEU A 16 17.80 -6.91 -4.72
N PHE A 17 17.31 -6.93 -3.49
CA PHE A 17 15.88 -6.77 -3.20
C PHE A 17 15.35 -5.37 -3.47
N ALA A 18 16.20 -4.33 -3.48
CA ALA A 18 15.81 -3.01 -3.93
C ALA A 18 15.53 -2.96 -5.45
N ARG A 19 16.03 -3.93 -6.23
CA ARG A 19 15.86 -3.99 -7.69
C ARG A 19 14.78 -4.96 -8.17
N VAL A 20 14.39 -5.95 -7.37
CA VAL A 20 13.41 -6.98 -7.74
C VAL A 20 12.10 -6.70 -7.02
N ASP A 21 10.98 -6.74 -7.73
CA ASP A 21 9.65 -6.41 -7.19
C ASP A 21 9.35 -7.13 -5.85
N ARG A 22 8.83 -6.32 -4.93
CA ARG A 22 9.12 -6.34 -3.49
C ARG A 22 8.35 -7.41 -2.73
N SER A 23 8.86 -8.64 -2.70
CA SER A 23 8.40 -9.67 -1.76
C SER A 23 9.13 -9.57 -0.40
N LEU A 24 8.65 -8.65 0.45
CA LEU A 24 9.11 -8.49 1.85
C LEU A 24 9.30 -9.81 2.63
N PRO A 25 8.41 -10.84 2.55
CA PRO A 25 8.63 -12.09 3.28
C PRO A 25 9.87 -12.85 2.84
N LEU A 26 10.24 -12.84 1.56
CA LEU A 26 11.44 -13.54 1.10
C LEU A 26 12.71 -12.87 1.62
N PHE A 27 12.75 -11.54 1.64
CA PHE A 27 13.87 -10.80 2.22
C PHE A 27 14.10 -11.16 3.69
N VAL A 28 13.02 -11.19 4.48
CA VAL A 28 13.08 -11.49 5.92
C VAL A 28 13.55 -12.93 6.17
N ILE A 29 13.13 -13.89 5.34
CA ILE A 29 13.61 -15.28 5.43
C ILE A 29 15.13 -15.32 5.18
N VAL A 30 15.59 -14.78 4.05
CA VAL A 30 17.02 -14.83 3.70
C VAL A 30 17.87 -14.13 4.75
N PHE A 31 17.41 -12.98 5.25
CA PHE A 31 18.08 -12.26 6.33
C PHE A 31 18.12 -13.07 7.64
N SER A 32 17.02 -13.74 8.00
CA SER A 32 16.95 -14.58 9.21
C SER A 32 17.89 -15.80 9.15
N VAL A 33 18.06 -16.39 7.96
CA VAL A 33 19.00 -17.50 7.76
C VAL A 33 20.45 -17.01 7.84
N ALA A 34 20.75 -15.87 7.21
CA ALA A 34 22.09 -15.28 7.25
C ALA A 34 22.51 -14.87 8.67
N THR A 35 21.59 -14.29 9.45
CA THR A 35 21.82 -13.93 10.86
C THR A 35 22.11 -15.17 11.71
N LEU A 36 21.32 -16.23 11.57
CA LEU A 36 21.55 -17.48 12.31
C LEU A 36 22.88 -18.14 11.96
N TYR A 37 23.25 -18.15 10.68
CA TYR A 37 24.55 -18.67 10.23
C TYR A 37 25.73 -17.92 10.86
N LEU A 38 25.64 -16.59 10.96
CA LEU A 38 26.63 -15.77 11.64
C LEU A 38 26.73 -16.15 13.12
N ILE A 39 25.60 -16.22 13.83
CA ILE A 39 25.60 -16.46 15.28
C ILE A 39 26.24 -17.82 15.60
N ILE A 40 25.94 -18.85 14.80
CA ILE A 40 26.57 -20.17 14.92
C ILE A 40 28.07 -20.09 14.63
N GLY A 41 28.47 -19.38 13.58
CA GLY A 41 29.89 -19.21 13.21
C GLY A 41 30.72 -18.35 14.17
N LEU A 42 30.08 -17.58 15.05
CA LEU A 42 30.73 -16.85 16.14
C LEU A 42 30.79 -17.64 17.46
N GLU A 43 30.31 -18.89 17.48
CA GLU A 43 30.29 -19.76 18.67
C GLU A 43 29.63 -19.07 19.88
N LEU A 44 28.61 -18.25 19.63
CA LEU A 44 27.84 -17.57 20.67
C LEU A 44 27.11 -18.58 21.56
N SER A 45 26.85 -18.18 22.81
CA SER A 45 26.13 -19.01 23.78
C SER A 45 24.84 -19.56 23.19
N GLN A 46 24.57 -20.84 23.45
CA GLN A 46 23.39 -21.55 22.97
C GLN A 46 22.09 -20.83 23.34
N ILE A 47 22.04 -20.17 24.50
CA ILE A 47 20.90 -19.37 24.95
C ILE A 47 20.60 -18.21 23.98
N ILE A 48 21.64 -17.55 23.47
CA ILE A 48 21.51 -16.42 22.54
C ILE A 48 20.95 -16.91 21.20
N ILE A 49 21.42 -18.07 20.72
CA ILE A 49 20.93 -18.69 19.49
C ILE A 49 19.42 -18.97 19.60
N TRP A 50 18.97 -19.55 20.71
CA TRP A 50 17.56 -19.86 20.93
C TRP A 50 16.68 -18.60 21.03
N ILE A 51 17.14 -17.57 21.75
CA ILE A 51 16.38 -16.32 21.90
C ILE A 51 16.24 -15.62 20.55
N VAL A 52 17.36 -15.39 19.86
CA VAL A 52 17.35 -14.67 18.57
C VAL A 52 16.63 -15.49 17.51
N GLY A 53 16.85 -16.80 17.46
CA GLY A 53 16.15 -17.70 16.54
C GLY A 53 14.64 -17.74 16.75
N SER A 54 14.18 -17.76 18.01
CA SER A 54 12.75 -17.73 18.32
C SER A 54 12.09 -16.42 17.88
N ILE A 55 12.76 -15.28 18.11
CA ILE A 55 12.26 -13.97 17.67
C ILE A 55 12.17 -13.90 16.14
N LEU A 56 13.22 -14.33 15.44
CA LEU A 56 13.24 -14.34 13.97
C LEU A 56 12.17 -15.28 13.39
N LEU A 57 11.94 -16.43 14.03
CA LEU A 57 10.90 -17.37 13.62
C LEU A 57 9.51 -16.74 13.76
N LEU A 58 9.23 -16.06 14.87
CA LEU A 58 7.95 -15.41 15.12
C LEU A 58 7.69 -14.29 14.10
N ILE A 59 8.70 -13.48 13.78
CA ILE A 59 8.61 -12.44 12.74
C ILE A 59 8.33 -13.07 11.36
N ASN A 60 9.00 -14.18 11.01
CA ASN A 60 8.72 -14.86 9.75
C ASN A 60 7.28 -15.41 9.70
N LEU A 61 6.81 -16.01 10.80
CA LEU A 61 5.45 -16.55 10.91
C LEU A 61 4.39 -15.45 10.72
N ILE A 62 4.60 -14.27 11.33
CA ILE A 62 3.66 -13.16 11.21
C ILE A 62 3.56 -12.62 9.77
N LEU A 63 4.67 -12.62 9.04
CA LEU A 63 4.72 -12.10 7.67
C LEU A 63 4.18 -13.09 6.65
N PHE A 64 4.40 -14.39 6.87
CA PHE A 64 4.05 -15.45 5.92
C PHE A 64 2.59 -15.90 6.06
N VAL A 65 2.04 -15.87 7.28
CA VAL A 65 0.64 -16.27 7.53
C VAL A 65 -0.28 -15.09 7.21
N PRO A 66 -1.16 -15.19 6.19
CA PRO A 66 -2.00 -14.07 5.76
C PRO A 66 -2.93 -13.55 6.86
N PHE A 67 -3.42 -14.43 7.72
CA PHE A 67 -4.30 -14.08 8.84
C PHE A 67 -3.64 -13.08 9.79
N PHE A 68 -2.42 -13.39 10.27
CA PHE A 68 -1.68 -12.53 11.17
C PHE A 68 -1.22 -11.23 10.50
N ARG A 69 -0.80 -11.32 9.23
CA ARG A 69 -0.44 -10.14 8.42
C ARG A 69 -1.61 -9.17 8.28
N LEU A 70 -2.81 -9.67 7.99
CA LEU A 70 -3.99 -8.84 7.81
C LEU A 70 -4.50 -8.25 9.14
N LEU A 71 -4.36 -8.97 10.25
CA LEU A 71 -4.80 -8.49 11.56
C LEU A 71 -3.86 -7.41 12.14
N LEU A 72 -2.54 -7.63 12.04
CA LEU A 72 -1.56 -6.80 12.73
C LEU A 72 -0.95 -5.71 11.84
N ILE A 73 -0.67 -6.02 10.56
CA ILE A 73 0.09 -5.11 9.68
C ILE A 73 -0.87 -4.19 8.92
N LYS A 74 -2.03 -4.68 8.49
CA LYS A 74 -3.02 -3.89 7.73
C LYS A 74 -3.45 -2.58 8.42
N PRO A 75 -3.84 -2.55 9.71
CA PRO A 75 -4.28 -1.29 10.34
C PRO A 75 -3.15 -0.26 10.48
N ILE A 76 -1.91 -0.73 10.68
CA ILE A 76 -0.73 0.14 10.81
C ILE A 76 -0.40 0.77 9.46
N VAL A 77 -0.37 -0.06 8.40
CA VAL A 77 -0.07 0.39 7.04
C VAL A 77 -1.19 1.26 6.49
N SER A 78 -2.47 0.94 6.74
CA SER A 78 -3.59 1.75 6.25
C SER A 78 -3.55 3.17 6.79
N ASN A 79 -3.17 3.36 8.06
CA ASN A 79 -3.05 4.69 8.64
C ASN A 79 -1.95 5.51 7.95
N PHE A 80 -0.83 4.87 7.61
CA PHE A 80 0.30 5.54 6.94
C PHE A 80 0.00 5.84 5.47
N VAL A 81 -0.65 4.91 4.77
CA VAL A 81 -1.02 5.04 3.35
C VAL A 81 -2.14 6.06 3.16
N ASN A 82 -3.10 6.15 4.10
CA ASN A 82 -4.16 7.16 4.04
C ASN A 82 -3.61 8.59 4.10
N THR A 83 -2.49 8.80 4.80
CA THR A 83 -1.80 10.09 4.84
C THR A 83 -1.08 10.42 3.52
N ALA A 84 -0.71 9.41 2.74
CA ALA A 84 0.01 9.57 1.48
C ALA A 84 -0.91 9.57 0.24
N LYS A 85 -2.23 9.67 0.41
CA LYS A 85 -3.15 9.83 -0.72
C LYS A 85 -2.72 11.05 -1.54
N LEU A 86 -2.47 10.81 -2.82
CA LEU A 86 -2.23 11.86 -3.81
C LEU A 86 -3.36 12.89 -3.69
N SER A 87 -3.04 14.17 -3.54
CA SER A 87 -4.04 15.23 -3.60
C SER A 87 -4.52 15.35 -5.04
N ILE A 88 -5.58 14.63 -5.38
CA ILE A 88 -6.23 14.74 -6.68
C ILE A 88 -6.88 16.13 -6.72
N SER A 89 -6.57 16.91 -7.76
CA SER A 89 -7.22 18.20 -7.98
C SER A 89 -8.70 18.01 -8.29
N ASP A 90 -9.56 18.96 -7.91
CA ASP A 90 -11.01 18.87 -8.18
C ASP A 90 -11.30 18.65 -9.67
N THR A 91 -10.51 19.24 -10.56
CA THR A 91 -10.64 19.03 -12.02
C THR A 91 -10.26 17.62 -12.46
N GLU A 92 -9.22 17.05 -11.85
CA GLU A 92 -8.71 15.71 -12.14
C GLU A 92 -9.69 14.64 -11.62
N LYS A 93 -10.32 14.91 -10.47
CA LYS A 93 -11.40 14.09 -9.92
C LYS A 93 -12.62 14.08 -10.84
N VAL A 94 -13.08 15.25 -11.28
CA VAL A 94 -14.20 15.37 -12.23
C VAL A 94 -13.86 14.70 -13.55
N ALA A 95 -12.63 14.83 -14.06
CA ALA A 95 -12.21 14.16 -15.29
C ALA A 95 -12.24 12.63 -15.18
N MET A 96 -11.84 12.07 -14.03
CA MET A 96 -11.95 10.63 -13.78
C MET A 96 -13.41 10.19 -13.65
N GLU A 97 -14.24 10.94 -12.93
CA GLU A 97 -15.67 10.65 -12.74
C GLU A 97 -16.47 10.76 -14.05
N CYS A 98 -16.11 11.68 -14.95
CA CYS A 98 -16.71 11.80 -16.29
C CYS A 98 -16.38 10.63 -17.22
N GLY A 99 -15.31 9.87 -16.95
CA GLY A 99 -14.93 8.69 -17.72
C GLY A 99 -15.60 7.40 -17.24
N ASP A 100 -16.19 7.41 -16.05
CA ASP A 100 -16.87 6.27 -15.44
C ASP A 100 -18.39 6.37 -15.57
N THR A 101 -19.07 5.23 -15.65
CA THR A 101 -20.55 5.19 -15.68
C THR A 101 -21.09 5.41 -14.26
N HIS A 102 -21.62 6.59 -13.97
CA HIS A 102 -22.00 6.99 -12.62
C HIS A 102 -23.48 6.72 -12.35
N TRP A 103 -24.37 7.62 -12.78
CA TRP A 103 -25.82 7.47 -12.62
C TRP A 103 -26.42 6.52 -13.66
N GLU A 104 -25.77 6.37 -14.82
CA GLU A 104 -26.21 5.46 -15.88
C GLU A 104 -26.18 4.01 -15.37
N LYS A 105 -25.12 3.65 -14.63
CA LYS A 105 -25.00 2.32 -14.02
C LYS A 105 -26.15 2.05 -13.06
N GLN A 106 -26.45 2.99 -12.17
CA GLN A 106 -27.54 2.87 -11.21
C GLN A 106 -28.91 2.74 -11.89
N LEU A 107 -29.11 3.45 -13.00
CA LEU A 107 -30.33 3.37 -13.81
C LEU A 107 -30.50 1.97 -14.42
N PHE A 108 -29.45 1.42 -15.03
CA PHE A 108 -29.51 0.11 -15.69
C PHE A 108 -29.51 -1.08 -14.72
N THR A 109 -29.10 -0.90 -13.47
CA THR A 109 -29.21 -1.93 -12.42
C THR A 109 -30.48 -1.82 -11.57
N ASN A 110 -31.38 -0.89 -11.89
CA ASN A 110 -32.62 -0.61 -11.13
C ASN A 110 -32.34 -0.26 -9.66
N GLN A 111 -31.21 0.40 -9.38
CA GLN A 111 -30.76 0.83 -8.04
C GLN A 111 -30.51 2.35 -8.03
N LEU A 112 -31.44 3.12 -8.60
CA LEU A 112 -31.28 4.56 -8.75
C LEU A 112 -31.54 5.30 -7.43
N TYR A 113 -30.54 6.03 -6.94
CA TYR A 113 -30.65 6.84 -5.73
C TYR A 113 -30.94 8.30 -6.11
N TRP A 114 -32.23 8.65 -6.21
CA TRP A 114 -32.68 9.99 -6.61
C TRP A 114 -32.12 11.13 -5.75
N ASN A 115 -31.92 10.90 -4.45
CA ASN A 115 -31.37 11.90 -3.53
C ASN A 115 -29.93 12.29 -3.89
N GLU A 116 -29.14 11.35 -4.44
CA GLU A 116 -27.76 11.60 -4.87
C GLU A 116 -27.73 12.46 -6.14
N LEU A 117 -28.57 12.11 -7.13
CA LEU A 117 -28.74 12.87 -8.37
C LEU A 117 -29.21 14.31 -8.14
N LEU A 118 -30.16 14.51 -7.22
CA LEU A 118 -30.69 15.83 -6.90
C LEU A 118 -29.76 16.66 -6.02
N SER A 119 -28.74 16.04 -5.42
CA SER A 119 -27.74 16.72 -4.58
C SER A 119 -26.58 17.32 -5.38
N VAL A 120 -26.52 17.06 -6.68
CA VAL A 120 -25.47 17.61 -7.55
C VAL A 120 -25.56 19.13 -7.58
N GLU A 121 -24.49 19.78 -7.11
CA GLU A 121 -24.41 21.23 -7.02
C GLU A 121 -24.27 21.83 -8.42
N THR A 122 -25.35 22.43 -8.92
CA THR A 122 -25.31 23.14 -10.21
C THR A 122 -24.63 24.48 -10.03
N LYS A 123 -23.51 24.69 -10.72
CA LYS A 123 -22.90 26.02 -10.78
C LYS A 123 -23.81 26.96 -11.60
N PRO A 124 -24.16 28.16 -11.09
CA PRO A 124 -24.96 29.10 -11.87
C PRO A 124 -24.20 29.53 -13.13
N LEU A 125 -24.93 29.64 -14.24
CA LEU A 125 -24.42 30.16 -15.50
C LEU A 125 -23.89 31.58 -15.32
N SER A 126 -22.75 31.89 -15.92
CA SER A 126 -22.26 33.26 -15.98
C SER A 126 -23.18 34.14 -16.84
N ALA A 127 -23.13 35.46 -16.61
CA ALA A 127 -23.94 36.41 -17.38
C ALA A 127 -23.71 36.31 -18.90
N ILE A 128 -22.50 35.91 -19.32
CA ILE A 128 -22.13 35.72 -20.73
C ILE A 128 -22.81 34.47 -21.30
N GLU A 129 -22.77 33.36 -20.56
CA GLU A 129 -23.42 32.10 -20.97
C GLU A 129 -24.94 32.23 -21.01
N GLN A 130 -25.51 32.97 -20.05
CA GLN A 130 -26.95 33.24 -20.03
C GLN A 130 -27.40 34.12 -21.20
N ASP A 131 -26.62 35.15 -21.55
CA ASP A 131 -26.91 35.99 -22.73
C ASP A 131 -26.80 35.20 -24.04
N PHE A 132 -25.86 34.26 -24.12
CA PHE A 132 -25.72 33.36 -25.26
C PHE A 132 -26.96 32.48 -25.45
N ILE A 133 -27.42 31.80 -24.38
CA ILE A 133 -28.62 30.94 -24.46
C ILE A 133 -29.86 31.77 -24.83
N ASN A 134 -30.03 32.95 -24.23
CA ASN A 134 -31.21 33.78 -24.45
C ASN A 134 -31.30 34.40 -25.85
N LYS A 135 -30.18 34.55 -26.57
CA LYS A 135 -30.14 35.22 -27.88
C LYS A 135 -29.95 34.27 -29.07
N LYS A 136 -29.53 33.03 -28.87
CA LYS A 136 -29.14 32.11 -29.97
C LYS A 136 -29.86 30.76 -29.98
N VAL A 137 -30.88 30.57 -29.15
CA VAL A 137 -31.83 29.44 -29.22
C VAL A 137 -33.18 29.98 -29.68
#